data_AF-A0A939RCZ6-F1
#
_entry.id   AF-A0A939RCZ6-F1
#
_cell.length_a   1.000
_cell.length_b   1.000
_cell.length_c   1.000
_cell.angle_alpha   90.00
_cell.angle_beta   90.00
_cell.angle_gamma   90.00
#
_symmetry.space_group_name_H-M   'P 1'
#
loop_
_entity.id
_entity.type
_entity.pdbx_description
1 polymer ?
#
loop_
_entity_poly.entity_id
_entity_poly.type
_entity_poly.pdbx_seq_one_letter_code
_entity_poly.pdbx_strand_id
1 'polypeptide(L)'
;MGSEDWLRKKAELVASIKRLGFPAALGEQVAANLGGIKAMDRMIAYLDYVKPRKAELVVDEMLAICSDIEAWHKKKDAQEANAAYTDWLEYGPEDE
;
A
#
# COMPACT_ATOMS: atom_id res chain seq x y z
N MET A 1 10.50 -12.05 -12.10
CA MET A 1 10.61 -12.25 -10.64
C MET A 1 9.54 -11.52 -9.81
N GLY A 2 8.69 -10.65 -10.39
CA GLY A 2 7.67 -9.92 -9.59
C GLY A 2 6.35 -10.66 -9.34
N SER A 3 5.94 -11.58 -10.23
CA SER A 3 4.62 -12.22 -10.17
C SER A 3 4.54 -13.36 -9.14
N GLU A 4 5.55 -14.21 -9.04
CA GLU A 4 5.56 -15.35 -8.11
C GLU A 4 5.59 -14.92 -6.64
N ASP A 5 6.41 -13.92 -6.31
CA ASP A 5 6.47 -13.38 -4.96
C ASP A 5 5.16 -12.71 -4.55
N TRP A 6 4.50 -12.04 -5.50
CA TRP A 6 3.18 -11.46 -5.27
C TRP A 6 2.13 -12.54 -5.03
N LEU A 7 2.11 -13.61 -5.82
CA LEU A 7 1.18 -14.72 -5.65
C LEU A 7 1.39 -15.43 -4.31
N ARG A 8 2.65 -15.67 -3.93
CA ARG A 8 3.00 -16.23 -2.62
C ARG A 8 2.49 -15.34 -1.48
N LYS A 9 2.73 -14.03 -1.58
CA LYS A 9 2.32 -13.09 -0.55
C LYS A 9 0.80 -12.92 -0.47
N LYS A 10 0.12 -12.91 -1.62
CA LYS A 10 -1.35 -12.96 -1.69
C LYS A 10 -1.88 -14.21 -0.98
N ALA A 11 -1.32 -15.39 -1.26
CA ALA A 11 -1.75 -16.63 -0.63
C ALA A 11 -1.56 -16.60 0.90
N GLU A 12 -0.45 -16.02 1.36
CA GLU A 12 -0.16 -15.81 2.78
C GLU A 12 -1.19 -14.89 3.46
N LEU A 13 -1.49 -13.74 2.85
CA LEU A 13 -2.51 -12.81 3.33
C LEU A 13 -3.91 -13.45 3.39
N VAL A 14 -4.31 -14.15 2.33
CA VAL A 14 -5.59 -14.88 2.30
C VAL A 14 -5.63 -15.94 3.41
N ALA A 15 -4.53 -16.65 3.63
CA ALA A 15 -4.44 -17.63 4.71
C ALA A 15 -4.56 -16.96 6.10
N SER A 16 -3.91 -15.82 6.33
CA SER A 16 -4.04 -15.06 7.59
C SER A 16 -5.48 -14.64 7.86
N ILE A 17 -6.19 -14.13 6.85
CA ILE A 17 -7.60 -13.73 6.97
C ILE A 17 -8.50 -14.94 7.27
N LYS A 18 -8.26 -16.08 6.60
CA LYS A 18 -8.98 -17.33 6.91
C LYS A 18 -8.73 -17.84 8.33
N ARG A 19 -7.51 -17.72 8.84
CA ARG A 19 -7.17 -18.13 10.23
C ARG A 19 -7.94 -17.33 11.28
N LEU A 20 -8.37 -16.12 10.95
CA LEU A 20 -9.21 -15.28 11.81
C LEU A 20 -10.72 -15.57 11.67
N GLY A 21 -11.11 -16.53 10.81
CA GLY A 21 -12.50 -16.93 10.59
C GLY A 21 -13.23 -16.15 9.50
N PHE A 22 -12.53 -15.31 8.74
CA PHE A 22 -13.12 -14.56 7.64
C PHE A 22 -13.10 -15.33 6.31
N PRO A 23 -13.97 -15.01 5.36
CA PRO A 23 -13.99 -15.66 4.05
C PRO A 23 -12.73 -15.35 3.25
N ALA A 24 -12.26 -16.33 2.47
CA ALA A 24 -11.11 -16.18 1.58
C ALA A 24 -11.28 -15.03 0.57
N ALA A 25 -12.51 -14.84 0.09
CA ALA A 25 -12.87 -13.76 -0.83
C ALA A 25 -12.53 -12.37 -0.26
N LEU A 26 -12.67 -12.16 1.06
CA LEU A 26 -12.23 -10.91 1.69
C LEU A 26 -10.73 -10.72 1.52
N GLY A 27 -9.93 -11.75 1.76
CA GLY A 27 -8.48 -11.68 1.58
C GLY A 27 -8.04 -11.46 0.13
N GLU A 28 -8.78 -12.00 -0.83
CA GLU A 28 -8.52 -11.75 -2.25
C GLU A 28 -8.77 -10.29 -2.63
N GLN A 29 -9.84 -9.69 -2.13
CA GLN A 29 -10.15 -8.28 -2.34
C GLN A 29 -9.15 -7.37 -1.63
N VAL A 30 -8.75 -7.70 -0.40
CA VAL A 30 -7.72 -6.94 0.33
C VAL A 30 -6.39 -6.98 -0.42
N ALA A 31 -5.97 -8.15 -0.91
CA ALA A 31 -4.75 -8.28 -1.71
C ALA A 31 -4.81 -7.46 -3.01
N ALA A 32 -5.96 -7.47 -3.70
CA ALA A 32 -6.15 -6.72 -4.93
C ALA A 32 -6.04 -5.20 -4.71
N ASN A 33 -6.63 -4.68 -3.63
CA ASN A 33 -6.60 -3.25 -3.30
C ASN A 33 -5.22 -2.78 -2.82
N LEU A 34 -4.51 -3.59 -2.02
CA LEU A 34 -3.18 -3.23 -1.52
C LEU A 34 -2.12 -3.16 -2.64
N GLY A 35 -2.30 -3.93 -3.72
CA GLY A 35 -1.53 -3.86 -4.97
C GLY A 35 -0.07 -4.34 -4.89
N GLY A 36 0.64 -4.11 -3.79
CA GLY A 36 2.07 -4.39 -3.63
C GLY A 36 2.41 -5.30 -2.46
N ILE A 37 3.52 -6.04 -2.59
CA ILE A 37 4.02 -7.00 -1.57
C ILE A 37 4.24 -6.31 -0.22
N LYS A 38 4.85 -5.12 -0.19
CA LYS A 38 5.09 -4.37 1.06
C LYS A 38 3.81 -3.97 1.78
N ALA A 39 2.76 -3.66 1.03
CA ALA A 39 1.46 -3.30 1.58
C ALA A 39 0.78 -4.55 2.18
N MET A 40 0.89 -5.69 1.50
CA MET A 40 0.44 -6.98 2.03
C MET A 40 1.22 -7.41 3.28
N ASP A 41 2.53 -7.19 3.34
CA ASP A 41 3.33 -7.49 4.54
C ASP A 41 2.86 -6.66 5.75
N ARG A 42 2.60 -5.36 5.56
CA ARG A 42 2.01 -4.51 6.62
C ARG A 42 0.65 -5.04 7.06
N MET A 43 -0.20 -5.43 6.12
CA MET A 43 -1.51 -5.98 6.42
C MET A 43 -1.43 -7.32 7.18
N ILE A 44 -0.54 -8.23 6.78
CA ILE A 44 -0.31 -9.50 7.49
C ILE A 44 0.16 -9.24 8.91
N ALA A 45 1.12 -8.32 9.10
CA ALA A 45 1.59 -7.95 10.43
C ALA A 45 0.43 -7.43 11.30
N TYR A 46 -0.40 -6.53 10.77
CA TYR A 46 -1.58 -6.04 11.47
C TYR A 46 -2.51 -7.18 11.90
N LEU A 47 -2.84 -8.11 10.98
CA LEU A 47 -3.72 -9.24 11.27
C LEU A 47 -3.18 -10.16 12.36
N ASP A 48 -1.86 -10.41 12.36
CA ASP A 48 -1.22 -11.29 13.34
C ASP A 48 -1.14 -10.65 14.73
N TYR A 49 -0.91 -9.33 14.82
CA TYR A 49 -0.83 -8.60 16.10
C TYR A 49 -2.20 -8.24 16.68
N VAL A 50 -3.09 -7.68 15.86
CA VAL A 50 -4.37 -7.12 16.31
C VAL A 50 -5.46 -8.18 16.40
N LYS A 51 -5.40 -9.20 15.52
CA LYS A 51 -6.40 -10.29 15.44
C LYS A 51 -7.85 -9.75 15.43
N PRO A 52 -8.19 -8.91 14.43
CA PRO A 52 -9.51 -8.27 14.37
C PRO A 52 -10.63 -9.31 14.33
N ARG A 53 -11.73 -9.02 15.04
CA ARG A 53 -12.91 -9.90 15.11
C ARG A 53 -14.05 -9.49 14.18
N LYS A 54 -13.90 -8.36 13.49
CA LYS A 54 -14.88 -7.83 12.53
C LYS A 54 -14.19 -7.57 11.20
N ALA A 55 -14.91 -7.85 10.11
CA ALA A 55 -14.44 -7.55 8.76
C ALA A 55 -14.24 -6.05 8.54
N GLU A 56 -15.05 -5.20 9.17
CA GLU A 56 -14.90 -3.73 9.15
C GLU A 56 -13.47 -3.30 9.51
N LEU A 57 -12.91 -3.83 10.61
CA LEU A 57 -11.55 -3.48 11.05
C LEU A 57 -10.47 -3.92 10.06
N VAL A 58 -10.69 -5.03 9.36
CA VAL A 58 -9.78 -5.52 8.31
C VAL A 58 -9.81 -4.56 7.11
N VAL A 59 -10.99 -4.11 6.72
CA VAL A 59 -11.17 -3.18 5.59
C VAL A 59 -10.67 -1.78 5.96
N ASP A 60 -10.93 -1.30 7.17
CA ASP A 60 -10.47 0.00 7.66
C ASP A 60 -8.95 0.08 7.63
N GLU A 61 -8.26 -0.95 8.14
CA GLU A 61 -6.79 -0.99 8.09
C GLU A 61 -6.27 -1.05 6.65
N MET A 62 -6.90 -1.84 5.78
CA MET A 62 -6.53 -1.89 4.36
C MET A 62 -6.62 -0.49 3.73
N LEU A 63 -7.71 0.25 3.98
CA LEU A 63 -7.88 1.60 3.47
C LEU A 63 -6.85 2.57 4.07
N ALA A 64 -6.53 2.45 5.36
CA ALA A 64 -5.49 3.24 6.00
C ALA A 64 -4.11 3.01 5.34
N ILE A 65 -3.74 1.76 5.07
CA ILE A 65 -2.50 1.42 4.36
C ILE A 65 -2.50 2.01 2.94
N CYS A 66 -3.62 1.91 2.21
CA CYS A 66 -3.72 2.51 0.87
C CYS A 66 -3.55 4.03 0.92
N SER A 67 -4.21 4.72 1.85
CA SER A 67 -4.09 6.17 2.03
C SER A 67 -2.66 6.61 2.41
N ASP A 68 -1.97 5.85 3.26
CA ASP A 68 -0.57 6.09 3.60
C ASP A 68 0.34 6.06 2.36
N ILE A 69 0.12 5.06 1.49
CA ILE A 69 0.88 4.87 0.26
C ILE A 69 0.60 6.02 -0.71
N GLU A 70 -0.67 6.37 -0.92
CA GLU A 70 -1.07 7.50 -1.77
C GLU A 70 -0.49 8.82 -1.27
N ALA A 71 -0.54 9.08 0.04
CA ALA A 71 0.03 10.28 0.64
C ALA A 71 1.56 10.36 0.42
N TRP A 72 2.26 9.22 0.52
CA TRP A 72 3.69 9.16 0.24
C TRP A 72 4.00 9.41 -1.24
N HIS A 73 3.24 8.83 -2.16
CA HIS A 73 3.37 9.09 -3.59
C HIS A 73 3.13 10.56 -3.91
N LYS A 74 2.03 11.15 -3.43
CA LYS A 74 1.71 12.57 -3.63
C LYS A 74 2.81 13.49 -3.06
N LYS A 75 3.40 13.15 -1.93
CA LYS A 75 4.52 13.92 -1.35
C LYS A 75 5.75 13.85 -2.24
N LYS A 76 6.07 12.68 -2.80
CA LYS A 76 7.16 12.53 -3.76
C LYS A 76 6.92 13.31 -5.04
N ASP A 77 5.73 13.20 -5.62
CA ASP A 77 5.38 13.95 -6.82
C ASP A 77 5.44 15.46 -6.58
N ALA A 78 5.00 15.94 -5.40
CA ALA A 78 5.13 17.34 -5.02
C ALA A 78 6.60 17.76 -4.80
N GLN A 79 7.46 16.86 -4.29
CA GLN A 79 8.89 17.11 -4.16
C GLN A 79 9.60 17.12 -5.51
N GLU A 80 9.23 16.24 -6.43
CA GLU A 80 9.77 16.19 -7.79
C GLU A 80 9.30 17.39 -8.62
N ALA A 81 8.03 17.81 -8.48
CA ALA A 81 7.53 19.04 -9.08
C ALA A 81 8.21 20.28 -8.50
N ASN A 82 8.44 20.32 -7.17
CA ASN A 82 9.21 21.41 -6.55
C ASN A 82 10.69 21.36 -6.95
N ALA A 83 11.29 20.19 -7.15
CA ALA A 83 12.67 20.06 -7.63
C ALA A 83 12.79 20.54 -9.09
N ALA A 84 11.85 20.17 -9.97
CA ALA A 84 11.78 20.67 -11.34
C ALA A 84 11.54 22.20 -11.39
N TYR A 85 10.78 22.75 -10.45
CA TYR A 85 10.57 24.19 -10.32
C TYR A 85 11.79 24.92 -9.74
N THR A 86 12.50 24.32 -8.79
CA THR A 86 13.74 24.88 -8.20
C THR A 86 14.87 24.89 -9.23
N ASP A 87 14.98 23.86 -10.07
CA ASP A 87 15.96 23.78 -11.16
C ASP A 87 15.71 24.86 -12.24
N TRP A 88 14.44 25.22 -12.51
CA TRP A 88 14.07 26.32 -13.41
C TRP A 88 14.32 27.72 -12.82
N LEU A 89 14.23 27.87 -11.50
CA LEU A 89 14.54 29.13 -10.79
C LEU A 89 16.05 29.34 -10.57
N GLU A 90 16.82 28.26 -10.45
CA GLU A 90 18.28 28.29 -10.27
C GLU A 90 19.04 28.52 -11.59
N TYR A 91 18.47 28.12 -12.74
CA TYR A 91 18.95 28.39 -14.10
C TYR A 91 18.02 29.31 -14.89
N GLY A 92 17.53 30.39 -14.26
CA GLY A 92 16.71 31.39 -14.96
C GLY A 92 17.36 31.82 -16.28
N PRO A 93 16.59 32.09 -17.35
CA PRO A 93 17.16 32.52 -18.62
C PRO A 93 17.99 33.78 -18.38
N GLU A 94 19.29 33.69 -18.66
CA GLU A 94 20.12 34.89 -18.82
C GLU A 94 19.45 35.75 -19.90
N ASP A 95 19.22 37.03 -19.55
CA ASP A 95 18.68 38.06 -20.43
C ASP A 95 19.33 38.02 -21.82
N GLU A 96 18.51 38.00 -22.88
CA GLU A 96 18.78 38.69 -24.15
C GLU A 96 17.48 38.98 -24.93
#